data_AF-A0A2B9DGS2-F1
#
_entry.id   AF-A0A2B9DGS2-F1
#
_cell.length_a   1.000
_cell.length_b   1.000
_cell.length_c   1.000
_cell.angle_alpha   90.00
_cell.angle_beta   90.00
_cell.angle_gamma   90.00
#
_symmetry.space_group_name_H-M   'P 1'
#
loop_
_entity.id
_entity.type
_entity.pdbx_description
1 polymer ?
#
loop_
_entity_poly.entity_id
_entity_poly.type
_entity_poly.pdbx_seq_one_letter_code
_entity_poly.pdbx_strand_id
1 'polypeptide(L)'
;MRRWGIELLILSVVIIWGINYTIAKYGLLEFTAIEFTALRMMAAAPLLLLLTFFIEKSLYMERKDIPRLIIVSTVGIVLYQTLFMETVQYTSATNASLLISISPIFTTLFAIFLKQEKFSSRKLVGSMIAFVGATLVLVAGHSLASSFYGNGIGLITSICWGLCATKE
;
A
#
# COMPACT_ATOMS: atom_id res chain seq x y z
N MET A 1 -1.81 8.43 24.84
CA MET A 1 -1.26 7.05 24.64
C MET A 1 0.19 7.04 25.08
N ARG A 2 0.62 6.09 25.93
CA ARG A 2 2.05 5.91 26.29
C ARG A 2 2.85 5.59 25.01
N ARG A 3 4.06 6.13 24.86
CA ARG A 3 4.90 5.99 23.63
C ARG A 3 5.00 4.54 23.12
N TRP A 4 5.14 3.59 24.04
CA TRP A 4 5.15 2.13 23.78
C TRP A 4 3.90 1.58 23.07
N GLY A 5 2.72 2.16 23.32
CA GLY A 5 1.48 1.71 22.69
C GLY A 5 1.45 1.98 21.18
N ILE A 6 2.02 3.11 20.74
CA ILE A 6 2.08 3.48 19.32
C ILE A 6 3.07 2.57 18.59
N GLU A 7 4.21 2.26 19.21
CA GLU A 7 5.22 1.36 18.65
C GLU A 7 4.67 -0.05 18.43
N LEU A 8 3.90 -0.58 19.40
CA LEU A 8 3.24 -1.88 19.28
C LEU A 8 2.17 -1.88 18.17
N LEU A 9 1.42 -0.80 18.00
CA LEU A 9 0.44 -0.67 16.92
C LEU A 9 1.13 -0.68 15.55
N ILE A 10 2.23 0.08 15.39
CA ILE A 10 3.01 0.11 14.14
C ILE A 10 3.59 -1.28 13.84
N LEU A 11 4.14 -1.96 14.83
CA LEU A 11 4.67 -3.31 14.68
C LEU A 11 3.58 -4.31 14.24
N SER A 12 2.38 -4.18 14.79
CA SER A 12 1.22 -5.00 14.40
C SER A 12 0.85 -4.78 12.93
N VAL A 13 0.84 -3.52 12.47
CA VAL A 13 0.56 -3.19 11.06
C VAL A 13 1.59 -3.84 10.13
N VAL A 14 2.88 -3.74 10.44
CA VAL A 14 3.95 -4.31 9.61
C VAL A 14 3.84 -5.84 9.52
N ILE A 15 3.52 -6.52 10.63
CA ILE A 15 3.32 -7.97 10.63
C ILE A 15 2.12 -8.35 9.76
N ILE A 16 0.98 -7.67 9.94
CA ILE A 16 -0.24 -7.92 9.16
C ILE A 16 0.04 -7.73 7.66
N TRP A 17 0.76 -6.66 7.29
CA TRP A 17 1.12 -6.41 5.90
C TRP A 17 2.09 -7.45 5.34
N GLY A 18 3.09 -7.86 6.12
CA GLY A 18 4.02 -8.93 5.73
C GLY A 18 3.29 -10.24 5.42
N ILE A 19 2.38 -10.65 6.30
CA ILE A 19 1.53 -11.85 6.10
C ILE A 19 0.59 -11.68 4.90
N ASN A 20 0.12 -10.45 4.64
CA ASN A 20 -0.80 -10.16 3.53
C ASN A 20 -0.23 -10.57 2.17
N TYR A 21 1.06 -10.33 1.91
CA TYR A 21 1.70 -10.74 0.65
C TYR A 21 1.62 -12.25 0.41
N THR A 22 1.84 -13.05 1.46
CA THR A 22 1.77 -14.51 1.38
C THR A 22 0.33 -14.97 1.14
N ILE A 23 -0.63 -14.47 1.93
CA ILE A 23 -2.05 -14.81 1.78
C ILE A 23 -2.57 -14.42 0.39
N ALA A 24 -2.23 -13.21 -0.08
CA ALA A 24 -2.61 -12.74 -1.39
C ALA A 24 -2.05 -13.66 -2.49
N LYS A 25 -0.79 -14.09 -2.37
CA LYS A 25 -0.20 -15.00 -3.37
C LYS A 25 -0.92 -16.35 -3.44
N TYR A 26 -1.33 -16.90 -2.30
CA TYR A 26 -2.14 -18.12 -2.27
C TYR A 26 -3.54 -17.91 -2.84
N GLY A 27 -4.21 -16.81 -2.50
CA GLY A 27 -5.53 -16.48 -3.06
C GLY A 27 -5.50 -16.32 -4.58
N LEU A 28 -4.41 -15.76 -5.11
CA LEU A 28 -4.22 -15.56 -6.55
C LEU A 28 -3.89 -16.84 -7.34
N LEU A 29 -3.79 -18.00 -6.66
CA LEU A 29 -3.75 -19.30 -7.34
C LEU A 29 -5.13 -19.71 -7.86
N GLU A 30 -6.20 -19.27 -7.20
CA GLU A 30 -7.59 -19.64 -7.52
C GLU A 30 -8.39 -18.49 -8.14
N PHE A 31 -7.99 -17.25 -7.88
CA PHE A 31 -8.69 -16.03 -8.32
C PHE A 31 -7.78 -15.11 -9.14
N THR A 32 -8.37 -14.33 -10.04
CA THR A 32 -7.66 -13.19 -10.66
C THR A 32 -7.45 -12.05 -9.66
N ALA A 33 -6.50 -11.15 -9.93
CA ALA A 33 -6.25 -9.97 -9.09
C ALA A 33 -7.49 -9.11 -8.85
N ILE A 34 -8.32 -8.94 -9.88
CA ILE A 34 -9.56 -8.16 -9.80
C ILE A 34 -10.59 -8.87 -8.92
N GLU A 35 -10.83 -10.17 -9.13
CA GLU A 35 -11.79 -10.96 -8.36
C GLU A 35 -11.39 -11.00 -6.88
N PHE A 36 -10.12 -11.29 -6.59
CA PHE A 36 -9.62 -11.37 -5.23
C PHE A 36 -9.70 -10.01 -4.52
N THR A 37 -9.39 -8.92 -5.23
CA THR A 37 -9.53 -7.56 -4.70
C THR A 37 -11.00 -7.20 -4.45
N ALA A 38 -11.90 -7.56 -5.38
CA ALA A 38 -13.33 -7.31 -5.24
C ALA A 38 -13.91 -8.05 -4.02
N LEU A 39 -13.61 -9.34 -3.87
CA LEU A 39 -14.03 -10.14 -2.71
C LEU A 39 -13.52 -9.53 -1.40
N ARG A 40 -12.25 -9.13 -1.35
CA ARG A 40 -11.65 -8.47 -0.19
C ARG A 40 -12.37 -7.16 0.16
N MET A 41 -12.69 -6.34 -0.83
CA MET A 41 -13.39 -5.06 -0.61
C MET A 41 -14.86 -5.27 -0.22
N MET A 42 -15.55 -6.25 -0.83
CA MET A 42 -16.92 -6.61 -0.47
C MET A 42 -17.04 -7.17 0.94
N ALA A 43 -16.01 -7.88 1.43
CA ALA A 43 -15.95 -8.33 2.82
C ALA A 43 -15.58 -7.18 3.79
N ALA A 44 -14.62 -6.33 3.42
CA ALA A 44 -14.14 -5.25 4.27
C ALA A 44 -15.17 -4.12 4.46
N ALA A 45 -15.89 -3.74 3.40
CA ALA A 45 -16.86 -2.64 3.43
C ALA A 45 -17.95 -2.77 4.51
N PRO A 46 -18.71 -3.89 4.62
CA PRO A 46 -19.74 -4.03 5.66
C PRO A 46 -19.13 -4.10 7.06
N LEU A 47 -17.96 -4.73 7.23
CA LEU A 47 -17.26 -4.78 8.51
C LEU A 47 -16.84 -3.39 8.98
N LEU A 48 -16.29 -2.58 8.07
CA LEU A 48 -15.91 -1.20 8.38
C LEU A 48 -17.13 -0.32 8.65
N LEU A 49 -18.21 -0.43 7.87
CA LEU A 49 -19.44 0.30 8.12
C LEU A 49 -20.05 -0.05 9.48
N LEU A 50 -20.04 -1.33 9.84
CA LEU A 50 -20.51 -1.81 11.13
C LEU A 50 -19.64 -1.27 12.26
N LEU A 51 -18.31 -1.29 12.10
CA LEU A 51 -17.38 -0.72 13.07
C LEU A 51 -17.58 0.80 13.24
N THR A 52 -17.72 1.55 12.13
CA THR A 52 -18.01 2.99 12.16
C THR A 52 -19.33 3.25 12.89
N PHE A 53 -20.37 2.47 12.62
CA PHE A 53 -21.63 2.59 13.34
C PHE A 53 -21.47 2.33 14.85
N PHE A 54 -20.69 1.34 15.27
CA PHE A 54 -20.47 1.08 16.70
C PHE A 54 -19.65 2.17 17.41
N ILE A 55 -18.69 2.78 16.71
CA ILE A 55 -17.81 3.81 17.28
C ILE A 55 -18.48 5.19 17.25
N GLU A 56 -18.97 5.61 16.09
CA GLU A 56 -19.48 6.96 15.83
C GLU A 56 -21.00 7.06 16.01
N LYS A 57 -21.71 5.93 16.12
CA LYS A 57 -23.18 5.84 16.26
C LYS A 57 -23.97 6.49 15.13
N SER A 58 -23.29 6.88 14.04
CA SER A 58 -23.86 7.54 12.88
C SER A 58 -23.07 7.14 11.65
N LEU A 59 -23.78 6.94 10.54
CA LEU A 59 -23.21 6.80 9.20
C LEU A 59 -23.54 8.03 8.33
N TYR A 60 -23.96 9.12 8.98
CA TYR A 60 -24.35 10.33 8.28
C TYR A 60 -23.13 10.96 7.60
N MET A 61 -23.25 11.16 6.29
CA MET A 61 -22.28 11.82 5.45
C MET A 61 -22.94 13.01 4.79
N GLU A 62 -22.31 14.18 4.83
CA GLU A 62 -22.82 15.32 4.09
C GLU A 62 -22.77 15.05 2.58
N ARG A 63 -23.86 15.35 1.86
CA ARG A 63 -23.94 15.09 0.41
C ARG A 63 -22.85 15.81 -0.40
N LYS A 64 -22.33 16.92 0.12
CA LYS A 64 -21.22 17.68 -0.47
C LYS A 64 -19.89 16.90 -0.48
N ASP A 65 -19.72 15.96 0.44
CA ASP A 65 -18.49 15.18 0.59
C ASP A 65 -18.52 13.87 -0.20
N ILE A 66 -19.70 13.44 -0.69
CA ILE A 66 -19.87 12.22 -1.49
C ILE A 66 -18.99 12.23 -2.76
N PRO A 67 -18.98 13.29 -3.59
CA PRO A 67 -18.14 13.30 -4.79
C PRO A 67 -16.65 13.19 -4.47
N ARG A 68 -16.21 13.88 -3.41
CA ARG A 68 -14.82 13.81 -2.94
C ARG A 68 -14.48 12.40 -2.46
N LEU A 69 -15.37 11.77 -1.69
CA LEU A 69 -15.18 10.41 -1.22
C LEU A 69 -15.08 9.41 -2.39
N ILE A 70 -15.95 9.52 -3.40
CA ILE A 70 -15.89 8.66 -4.60
C ILE A 70 -14.56 8.80 -5.33
N ILE A 71 -14.07 10.03 -5.50
CA ILE A 71 -12.79 10.28 -6.18
C ILE A 71 -11.65 9.67 -5.37
N VAL A 72 -11.60 9.92 -4.06
CA VAL A 72 -10.53 9.41 -3.18
C VAL A 72 -10.59 7.90 -3.08
N SER A 73 -11.76 7.29 -2.94
CA SER A 73 -11.90 5.83 -2.86
C SER A 73 -11.51 5.16 -4.17
N THR A 74 -11.92 5.72 -5.31
CA THR A 74 -11.63 5.12 -6.63
C THR A 74 -10.15 5.25 -6.97
N VAL A 75 -9.59 6.46 -6.86
CA VAL A 75 -8.21 6.74 -7.26
C VAL A 75 -7.21 6.25 -6.20
N GLY A 76 -7.55 6.42 -4.92
CA GLY A 76 -6.63 6.12 -3.81
C GLY A 76 -6.68 4.68 -3.35
N ILE A 77 -7.87 4.07 -3.30
CA ILE A 77 -8.03 2.73 -2.74
C ILE A 77 -8.14 1.69 -3.85
N VAL A 78 -9.13 1.82 -4.75
CA VAL A 78 -9.41 0.79 -5.76
C VAL A 78 -8.25 0.64 -6.75
N LEU A 79 -7.76 1.76 -7.29
CA LEU A 79 -6.65 1.72 -8.25
C LEU A 79 -5.38 1.13 -7.61
N TYR A 80 -4.96 1.65 -6.45
CA TYR A 80 -3.80 1.12 -5.73
C TYR A 80 -3.94 -0.36 -5.41
N GLN A 81 -5.08 -0.77 -4.84
CA GLN A 81 -5.31 -2.16 -4.46
C GLN A 81 -5.29 -3.11 -5.65
N THR A 82 -5.84 -2.70 -6.78
CA THR A 82 -5.82 -3.49 -8.00
C THR A 82 -4.39 -3.64 -8.51
N LEU A 83 -3.63 -2.54 -8.62
CA LEU A 83 -2.23 -2.55 -9.04
C LEU A 83 -1.34 -3.38 -8.09
N PHE A 84 -1.59 -3.28 -6.79
CA PHE A 84 -0.94 -4.12 -5.77
C PHE A 84 -1.20 -5.61 -6.04
N MET A 85 -2.46 -5.98 -6.26
CA MET A 85 -2.81 -7.38 -6.44
C MET A 85 -2.27 -7.93 -7.77
N GLU A 86 -2.29 -7.14 -8.84
CA GLU A 86 -1.66 -7.44 -10.13
C GLU A 86 -0.13 -7.62 -9.98
N THR A 87 0.52 -6.77 -9.18
CA THR A 87 1.95 -6.92 -8.87
C THR A 87 2.22 -8.27 -8.21
N VAL A 88 1.43 -8.64 -7.20
CA VAL A 88 1.57 -9.93 -6.50
C VAL A 88 1.23 -11.11 -7.42
N GLN A 89 0.31 -10.94 -8.36
CA GLN A 89 -0.06 -11.98 -9.33
C GLN A 89 1.11 -12.30 -10.25
N TYR A 90 1.72 -11.27 -10.87
CA TYR A 90 2.79 -11.43 -11.86
C TYR A 90 4.21 -11.48 -11.28
N THR A 91 4.38 -11.31 -9.97
CA THR A 91 5.68 -11.41 -9.29
C THR A 91 5.62 -12.37 -8.10
N SER A 92 6.75 -12.64 -7.45
CA SER A 92 6.76 -13.37 -6.18
C SER A 92 6.32 -12.44 -5.03
N ALA A 93 5.78 -13.01 -3.94
CA ALA A 93 5.46 -12.24 -2.73
C ALA A 93 6.66 -11.43 -2.23
N THR A 94 7.86 -12.03 -2.29
CA THR A 94 9.13 -11.37 -1.99
C THR A 94 9.36 -10.17 -2.90
N ASN A 95 9.31 -10.32 -4.23
CA ASN A 95 9.58 -9.23 -5.16
C ASN A 95 8.54 -8.11 -5.05
N ALA A 96 7.25 -8.44 -4.91
CA ALA A 96 6.19 -7.47 -4.69
C ALA A 96 6.45 -6.63 -3.43
N SER A 97 6.75 -7.29 -2.30
CA SER A 97 7.00 -6.61 -1.03
C SER A 97 8.18 -5.63 -1.10
N LEU A 98 9.19 -5.96 -1.91
CA LEU A 98 10.39 -5.15 -2.07
C LEU A 98 10.16 -3.97 -3.03
N LEU A 99 9.44 -4.19 -4.13
CA LEU A 99 9.01 -3.10 -5.01
C LEU A 99 8.13 -2.10 -4.25
N ILE A 100 7.29 -2.55 -3.33
CA ILE A 100 6.43 -1.65 -2.54
C ILE A 100 7.21 -1.00 -1.40
N SER A 101 8.25 -1.63 -0.88
CA SER A 101 9.13 -1.06 0.15
C SER A 101 9.86 0.22 -0.30
N ILE A 102 9.96 0.47 -1.60
CA ILE A 102 10.54 1.72 -2.14
C ILE A 102 9.50 2.84 -2.29
N SER A 103 8.22 2.59 -1.99
CA SER A 103 7.16 3.60 -2.04
C SER A 103 7.41 4.86 -1.16
N PRO A 104 8.08 4.80 0.02
CA PRO A 104 8.37 6.00 0.81
C PRO A 104 9.30 7.00 0.10
N ILE A 105 10.11 6.53 -0.84
CA ILE A 105 10.95 7.39 -1.68
C ILE A 105 10.06 8.27 -2.53
N PHE A 106 9.05 7.69 -3.19
CA PHE A 106 8.09 8.42 -4.00
C PHE A 106 7.22 9.34 -3.12
N THR A 107 6.78 8.89 -1.94
CA THR A 107 6.08 9.76 -0.99
C THR A 107 6.89 11.00 -0.65
N THR A 108 8.18 10.84 -0.33
CA THR A 108 9.07 11.96 0.01
C THR A 108 9.28 12.89 -1.19
N LEU A 109 9.51 12.33 -2.38
CA LEU A 109 9.69 13.09 -3.61
C LEU A 109 8.44 13.92 -3.94
N PHE A 110 7.24 13.32 -3.85
CA PHE A 110 5.99 14.04 -4.08
C PHE A 110 5.71 15.09 -3.01
N ALA A 111 6.01 14.83 -1.73
CA ALA A 111 5.85 15.81 -0.66
C ALA A 111 6.71 17.06 -0.88
N ILE A 112 7.95 16.89 -1.36
CA ILE A 112 8.84 17.99 -1.75
C ILE A 112 8.29 18.71 -2.98
N PHE A 113 7.88 17.98 -4.01
CA PHE A 113 7.38 18.56 -5.27
C PHE A 113 6.08 19.35 -5.08
N LEU A 114 5.17 18.85 -4.25
CA LEU A 114 3.91 19.51 -3.87
C LEU A 114 4.12 20.62 -2.83
N LYS A 115 5.37 20.93 -2.46
CA LYS A 115 5.75 21.96 -1.47
C LYS A 115 5.10 21.77 -0.10
N GLN A 116 4.72 20.54 0.24
CA GLN A 116 4.14 20.23 1.56
C GLN A 116 5.22 20.14 2.64
N GLU A 117 6.44 19.77 2.27
CA GLU A 117 7.56 19.67 3.20
C GLU A 117 8.83 20.35 2.65
N LYS A 118 9.64 20.90 3.55
CA LYS A 118 10.98 21.41 3.20
C LYS A 118 11.92 20.24 2.97
N PHE A 119 12.74 20.34 1.91
CA PHE A 119 13.77 19.37 1.59
C PHE A 119 14.66 19.12 2.82
N SER A 120 14.74 17.86 3.26
CA SER A 120 15.58 17.44 4.39
C SER A 120 16.52 16.34 3.94
N SER A 121 17.82 16.64 3.91
CA SER A 121 18.86 15.68 3.52
C SER A 121 18.83 14.41 4.38
N ARG A 122 18.37 14.50 5.65
CA ARG A 122 18.17 13.33 6.51
C ARG A 122 17.09 12.37 5.99
N LYS A 123 15.96 12.90 5.50
CA LYS A 123 14.88 12.07 4.91
C LYS A 123 15.32 11.39 3.63
N LEU A 124 16.10 12.09 2.81
CA LEU A 124 16.67 11.53 1.58
C LEU A 124 17.65 10.39 1.89
N VAL A 125 18.57 10.58 2.85
CA VAL A 125 19.52 9.54 3.27
C VAL A 125 18.80 8.31 3.84
N GLY A 126 17.80 8.51 4.72
CA GLY A 126 17.00 7.39 5.25
C GLY A 126 16.26 6.62 4.15
N SER A 127 15.71 7.32 3.17
CA SER A 127 15.05 6.72 2.00
C SER A 127 16.02 5.91 1.13
N MET A 128 17.24 6.42 0.92
CA MET A 128 18.29 5.69 0.19
C MET A 128 18.76 4.45 0.93
N ILE A 129 18.89 4.51 2.26
CA ILE A 129 19.23 3.32 3.07
C ILE A 129 18.13 2.26 2.96
N ALA A 130 16.85 2.66 3.05
CA ALA A 130 15.72 1.75 2.88
C ALA A 130 15.70 1.11 1.48
N PHE A 131 15.98 1.90 0.43
CA PHE A 131 16.11 1.41 -0.94
C PHE A 131 17.22 0.36 -1.08
N VAL A 132 18.40 0.64 -0.52
CA VAL A 132 19.54 -0.29 -0.56
C VAL A 132 19.21 -1.58 0.20
N GLY A 133 18.58 -1.47 1.38
CA GLY A 133 18.11 -2.63 2.14
C GLY A 133 17.14 -3.50 1.34
N ALA A 134 16.12 -2.89 0.71
CA ALA A 134 15.19 -3.60 -0.15
C ALA A 134 15.89 -4.26 -1.36
N THR A 135 16.81 -3.55 -2.01
CA THR A 135 17.59 -4.08 -3.15
C THR A 135 18.49 -5.25 -2.74
N LEU A 136 19.11 -5.21 -1.57
CA LEU A 136 19.93 -6.32 -1.06
C LEU A 136 19.09 -7.59 -0.82
N VAL A 137 17.89 -7.43 -0.23
CA VAL A 137 16.97 -8.56 -0.02
C VAL A 137 16.51 -9.14 -1.37
N LEU A 138 16.26 -8.28 -2.38
CA LEU A 138 15.89 -8.72 -3.75
C LEU A 138 16.98 -9.60 -4.35
N VAL A 139 18.23 -9.15 -4.30
CA VAL A 139 19.38 -9.85 -4.89
C VAL A 139 19.69 -11.15 -4.15
N ALA A 140 19.57 -11.16 -2.82
CA ALA A 140 19.80 -12.34 -2.00
C ALA A 140 18.72 -13.43 -2.20
N GLY A 141 17.49 -13.06 -2.56
CA GLY A 141 16.34 -13.96 -2.71
C GLY A 141 16.34 -14.86 -3.96
N HIS A 142 17.35 -14.78 -4.84
CA HIS A 142 17.58 -15.68 -5.99
C HIS A 142 16.41 -15.89 -6.98
N SER A 143 15.35 -15.09 -6.94
CA SER A 143 14.20 -15.21 -7.85
C SER A 143 14.17 -14.06 -8.86
N LEU A 144 15.22 -13.99 -9.69
CA LEU A 144 15.28 -13.13 -10.87
C LEU A 144 14.39 -13.64 -12.03
N ALA A 145 13.50 -14.61 -11.76
CA ALA A 145 12.51 -15.16 -12.68
C ALA A 145 11.19 -14.36 -12.71
N SER A 146 11.18 -13.13 -12.17
CA SER A 146 10.01 -12.25 -12.22
C SER A 146 9.80 -11.69 -13.63
N SER A 147 8.57 -11.78 -14.14
CA SER A 147 8.16 -11.18 -15.40
C SER A 147 8.44 -9.66 -15.39
N PHE A 148 9.11 -9.15 -16.42
CA PHE A 148 9.36 -7.71 -16.61
C PHE A 148 8.07 -6.87 -16.48
N TYR A 149 6.95 -7.44 -16.90
CA TYR A 149 5.62 -6.85 -16.79
C TYR A 149 5.21 -6.61 -15.33
N GLY A 150 5.35 -7.62 -14.47
CA GLY A 150 5.01 -7.52 -13.05
C GLY A 150 5.87 -6.52 -12.28
N ASN A 151 7.17 -6.45 -12.63
CA ASN A 151 8.06 -5.45 -12.04
C ASN A 151 7.68 -4.02 -12.45
N GLY A 152 7.27 -3.81 -13.71
CA GLY A 152 6.75 -2.53 -14.19
C GLY A 152 5.49 -2.10 -13.42
N ILE A 153 4.54 -3.01 -13.24
CA ILE A 153 3.32 -2.73 -12.46
C ILE A 153 3.66 -2.44 -10.99
N GLY A 154 4.62 -3.16 -10.40
CA GLY A 154 5.05 -2.90 -9.03
C GLY A 154 5.66 -1.50 -8.84
N LEU A 155 6.45 -1.01 -9.80
CA LEU A 155 6.95 0.37 -9.78
C LEU A 155 5.81 1.40 -9.87
N ILE A 156 4.85 1.18 -10.78
CA ILE A 156 3.67 2.04 -10.91
C ILE A 156 2.85 2.03 -9.61
N THR A 157 2.72 0.86 -8.98
CA THR A 157 2.05 0.69 -7.68
C THR A 157 2.71 1.54 -6.59
N SER A 158 4.04 1.52 -6.51
CA SER A 158 4.81 2.28 -5.52
C SER A 158 4.74 3.79 -5.73
N ILE A 159 4.70 4.23 -6.99
CA ILE A 159 4.46 5.64 -7.35
C ILE A 159 3.04 6.04 -6.97
N CYS A 160 2.05 5.21 -7.28
CA CYS A 160 0.64 5.45 -6.96
C CYS A 160 0.43 5.57 -5.44
N TRP A 161 1.01 4.64 -4.66
CA TRP A 161 1.03 4.73 -3.20
C TRP A 161 1.67 6.02 -2.72
N GLY A 162 2.84 6.36 -3.27
CA GLY A 162 3.57 7.57 -2.92
C GLY A 162 2.71 8.83 -3.05
N LEU A 163 2.00 8.96 -4.18
CA LEU A 163 1.12 10.09 -4.46
C LEU A 163 -0.10 10.13 -3.53
N CYS A 164 -0.70 8.98 -3.23
CA CYS A 164 -1.85 8.89 -2.34
C CYS A 164 -1.47 9.23 -0.89
N ALA A 165 -0.37 8.68 -0.40
CA ALA A 165 0.14 8.92 0.95
C ALA A 165 0.55 10.38 1.20
N THR A 166 0.90 11.15 0.16
CA THR A 166 1.19 12.59 0.31
C THR A 166 -0.09 13.44 0.42
N LYS A 167 -1.27 12.92 0.07
CA LYS A 167 -2.53 13.68 0.12
C LYS A 167 -3.37 13.43 1.38
N GLU A 168 -2.99 12.44 2.18
CA GLU A 168 -3.52 12.17 3.53
C GLU A 168 -2.80 13.01 4.58
#